data_AF-A0A1N6UGJ4-F1
#
_entry.id   AF-A0A1N6UGJ4-F1
#
_cell.length_a   1.000
_cell.length_b   1.000
_cell.length_c   1.000
_cell.angle_alpha   90.00
_cell.angle_beta   90.00
_cell.angle_gamma   90.00
#
_symmetry.space_group_name_H-M   'P 1'
#
loop_
_entity.id
_entity.type
_entity.pdbx_description
1 polymer ?
#
loop_
_entity_poly.entity_id
_entity_poly.type
_entity_poly.pdbx_seq_one_letter_code
_entity_poly.pdbx_strand_id
1 'polypeptide(L)' 'MANALIQKLDVIDRGNLADEYLAMAYNVEQSLLLAGAVPGKDYTLLDLYKLAQPLVIELFRDNSRQMKYDIPVW' A
#
# COMPACT_ATOMS: atom_id res chain seq x y z
N MET A 1 1.05 14.49 -16.58
CA MET A 1 1.26 13.40 -15.59
C MET A 1 -0.11 12.83 -15.29
N ALA A 2 -0.28 11.51 -15.32
CA ALA A 2 -1.55 10.91 -14.94
C ALA A 2 -1.77 11.09 -13.43
N ASN A 3 -3.02 11.33 -13.02
CA ASN A 3 -3.35 11.53 -11.61
C ASN A 3 -3.22 10.20 -10.86
N ALA A 4 -2.18 10.08 -10.02
CA ALA A 4 -2.06 8.95 -9.11
C ALA A 4 -3.34 8.79 -8.27
N LEU A 5 -3.73 7.53 -8.01
CA LEU A 5 -4.90 7.19 -7.20
C LEU A 5 -4.57 7.26 -5.71
N ILE A 6 -3.33 6.98 -5.33
CA ILE A 6 -2.85 7.07 -3.94
C ILE A 6 -2.10 8.40 -3.78
N GLN A 7 -2.56 9.20 -2.82
CA GLN A 7 -1.91 10.45 -2.48
C GLN A 7 -0.53 10.19 -1.87
N LYS A 8 0.36 11.18 -1.99
CA LYS A 8 1.67 11.12 -1.35
C LYS A 8 1.49 10.93 0.16
N LEU A 9 2.21 9.97 0.72
CA LEU A 9 2.20 9.66 2.14
C LEU A 9 3.20 10.59 2.85
N ASP A 10 2.73 11.39 3.80
CA ASP A 10 3.57 12.29 4.59
C ASP A 10 4.06 11.65 5.91
N VAL A 11 3.23 10.80 6.52
CA VAL A 11 3.52 10.07 7.76
C VAL A 11 3.00 8.64 7.63
N ILE A 12 3.79 7.67 8.06
CA ILE A 12 3.46 6.24 8.10
C ILE A 12 3.78 5.75 9.51
N ASP A 13 2.81 5.20 10.23
CA ASP A 13 3.04 4.52 11.50
C ASP A 13 3.59 3.11 11.25
N ARG A 14 4.85 2.90 11.64
CA ARG A 14 5.55 1.63 11.41
C ARG A 14 4.98 0.55 12.32
N GLY A 15 4.60 -0.58 11.75
CA GLY A 15 3.95 -1.68 12.47
C GLY A 15 2.42 -1.62 12.49
N ASN A 16 1.81 -0.55 11.97
CA ASN A 16 0.38 -0.56 11.65
C ASN A 16 0.16 -1.19 10.27
N LEU A 17 -0.67 -2.23 10.22
CA LEU A 17 -0.99 -2.94 8.98
C LEU A 17 -1.54 -2.03 7.89
N ALA A 18 -2.47 -1.14 8.23
CA ALA A 18 -3.14 -0.30 7.25
C ALA A 18 -2.14 0.65 6.58
N ASP A 19 -1.24 1.21 7.38
CA ASP A 19 -0.21 2.14 6.94
C ASP A 19 0.86 1.44 6.09
N GLU A 20 1.32 0.26 6.52
CA GLU A 20 2.31 -0.50 5.76
C GLU A 20 1.71 -1.05 4.45
N TYR A 21 0.44 -1.43 4.46
CA TYR A 21 -0.26 -1.88 3.26
C TYR A 21 -0.47 -0.73 2.27
N LEU A 22 -0.89 0.45 2.75
CA LEU A 22 -1.00 1.65 1.94
C LEU A 22 0.36 2.07 1.37
N ALA A 23 1.43 1.99 2.17
CA ALA A 23 2.78 2.30 1.72
C ALA A 23 3.27 1.35 0.61
N MET A 24 2.97 0.06 0.72
CA MET A 24 3.29 -0.89 -0.34
C MET A 24 2.46 -0.64 -1.60
N ALA A 25 1.16 -0.39 -1.47
CA ALA A 25 0.30 -0.05 -2.60
C ALA A 25 0.77 1.24 -3.32
N TYR A 26 1.19 2.26 -2.56
CA TYR A 26 1.80 3.48 -3.09
C TYR A 26 3.06 3.17 -3.91
N ASN A 27 3.97 2.34 -3.39
CA ASN A 27 5.20 1.96 -4.08
C ASN A 27 4.92 1.22 -5.40
N VAL A 28 3.95 0.30 -5.40
CA VAL A 28 3.49 -0.39 -6.62
C VAL A 28 2.96 0.62 -7.63
N GLU A 29 2.15 1.59 -7.18
CA GLU A 29 1.63 2.62 -8.07
C GLU A 29 2.74 3.47 -8.69
N GLN A 30 3.72 3.91 -7.90
CA GLN A 30 4.85 4.68 -8.43
C GLN A 30 5.61 3.87 -9.50
N SER A 31 5.81 2.58 -9.29
CA SER A 31 6.44 1.71 -10.29
C SER A 31 5.62 1.60 -11.58
N LEU A 32 4.29 1.49 -11.49
CA LEU A 32 3.40 1.44 -12.64
C LEU A 32 3.40 2.76 -13.42
N LEU A 33 3.33 3.89 -12.71
CA LEU A 33 3.39 5.23 -13.31
C LEU A 33 4.73 5.47 -14.02
N LEU A 34 5.86 5.04 -13.43
CA LEU A 34 7.19 5.10 -14.05
C LEU A 34 7.28 4.24 -15.31
N ALA A 35 6.57 3.12 -15.36
CA ALA A 35 6.47 2.27 -16.54
C ALA A 35 5.52 2.82 -17.62
N GLY A 36 4.83 3.94 -17.35
CA GLY A 36 3.90 4.59 -18.28
C GLY A 36 2.45 4.10 -18.19
N ALA A 37 2.10 3.35 -17.15
CA ALA A 37 0.71 2.93 -16.91
C ALA A 37 -0.18 4.14 -16.60
N VAL A 38 -1.46 4.02 -16.98
CA VAL A 38 -2.49 5.05 -16.80
C VAL A 38 -3.51 4.59 -15.77
N PRO A 39 -3.60 5.25 -14.59
CA PRO A 39 -4.62 4.94 -13.59
C PRO A 39 -6.04 5.04 -14.16
N GLY A 40 -6.91 4.11 -13.75
CA GLY A 40 -8.29 3.98 -14.25
C GLY A 40 -8.41 3.29 -15.61
N LYS A 41 -7.29 3.03 -16.29
CA LYS A 41 -7.24 2.24 -17.52
C LYS A 41 -6.47 0.94 -17.32
N ASP A 42 -5.23 1.04 -16.85
CA ASP A 42 -4.32 -0.10 -16.71
C ASP A 42 -4.37 -0.73 -15.31
N TYR A 43 -4.84 0.03 -14.31
CA TYR A 43 -5.05 -0.46 -12.95
C TYR A 43 -6.10 0.37 -12.20
N THR A 44 -6.72 -0.24 -11.20
CA THR A 44 -7.60 0.43 -10.22
C THR A 44 -6.95 0.46 -8.84
N LEU A 45 -7.52 1.23 -7.91
CA LEU A 45 -7.06 1.25 -6.51
C LEU A 45 -7.08 -0.16 -5.90
N LEU A 46 -8.12 -0.95 -6.17
CA LEU A 46 -8.23 -2.32 -5.65
C LEU A 46 -7.13 -3.23 -6.20
N ASP A 47 -6.70 -3.03 -7.43
CA ASP A 47 -5.62 -3.82 -8.03
C ASP A 47 -4.27 -3.52 -7.37
N LEU A 48 -4.01 -2.25 -7.01
CA LEU A 48 -2.82 -1.87 -6.25
C LEU A 48 -2.75 -2.60 -4.90
N TYR A 49 -3.88 -2.67 -4.17
CA TYR A 49 -3.95 -3.43 -2.93
C TYR A 49 -3.73 -4.93 -3.17
N LYS A 50 -4.37 -5.53 -4.18
CA LYS A 50 -4.15 -6.96 -4.50
C LYS A 50 -2.69 -7.26 -4.82
N LEU A 51 -2.01 -6.39 -5.55
CA LEU A 51 -0.59 -6.54 -5.89
C LEU A 51 0.33 -6.36 -4.68
N ALA A 52 -0.02 -5.47 -3.76
CA ALA A 52 0.73 -5.25 -2.53
C ALA A 52 0.50 -6.34 -1.46
N GLN A 53 -0.66 -7.02 -1.49
CA GLN A 53 -1.06 -8.02 -0.50
C GLN A 53 0.00 -9.09 -0.18
N PRO A 54 0.62 -9.79 -1.15
CA PRO A 54 1.60 -10.83 -0.84
C PRO A 54 2.83 -10.28 -0.10
N LEU A 55 3.29 -9.07 -0.46
CA LEU A 55 4.46 -8.43 0.16
C LEU A 55 4.18 -8.05 1.60
N VAL A 56 2.98 -7.53 1.87
CA VAL A 56 2.55 -7.16 3.22
C VAL A 56 2.40 -8.39 4.10
N ILE A 57 1.78 -9.46 3.59
CA ILE A 57 1.67 -10.73 4.34
C ILE A 57 3.05 -11.28 4.69
N GLU A 58 4.02 -11.22 3.78
CA GLU A 58 5.38 -11.67 4.04
C GLU A 58 6.07 -10.82 5.12
N LEU A 59 5.92 -9.49 5.03
CA LEU A 59 6.46 -8.54 6.01
C LEU A 59 5.93 -8.81 7.44
N PHE A 60 4.67 -9.21 7.57
CA PHE A 60 4.05 -9.54 8.85
C PHE A 60 4.20 -11.01 9.28
N ARG A 61 4.55 -11.90 8.36
CA ARG A 61 4.86 -13.31 8.67
C ARG A 61 6.22 -13.43 9.37
N ASP A 62 7.13 -12.51 9.10
CA ASP A 62 8.37 -12.36 9.87
C ASP A 62 8.02 -11.81 11.26
N ASN A 63 7.91 -12.70 12.25
CA ASN A 63 7.54 -12.45 13.66
C ASN A 63 8.44 -11.43 14.40
N SER A 64 9.41 -10.81 13.73
CA SER A 64 10.25 -9.74 14.29
C SER A 64 9.51 -8.40 14.47
N ARG A 65 8.32 -8.21 13.86
CA ARG A 65 7.47 -7.02 14.04
C ARG A 65 6.08 -7.42 14.53
N GLN A 66 5.83 -7.27 15.82
CA GLN A 66 4.50 -7.51 16.39
C GLN A 66 3.52 -6.42 15.93
N MET A 67 2.48 -6.80 15.18
CA MET A 67 1.35 -5.91 14.87
C MET A 67 0.66 -5.49 16.16
N LYS A 68 0.61 -4.18 16.41
CA LYS A 68 -0.29 -3.61 17.40
C LYS A 68 -1.58 -3.23 16.67
N TYR A 69 -2.66 -3.94 16.98
CA TYR A 69 -3.99 -3.55 16.51
C TYR A 69 -4.51 -2.47 17.46
N ASP A 70 -4.70 -1.26 16.94
CA ASP A 70 -5.54 -0.26 17.59
C ASP A 70 -6.88 -0.27 16.84
N ILE A 71 -7.85 -1.01 17.38
CA ILE A 71 -9.20 -1.08 16.82
C ILE A 71 -10.00 0.03 17.51
N PRO A 72 -10.31 1.16 16.84
CA PRO A 72 -11.19 2.15 17.44
C PRO A 72 -12.56 1.51 17.66
N VAL A 73 -12.98 1.46 18.93
CA VAL A 73 -14.34 1.08 19.33
C VAL A 73 -15.18 2.35 19.22
N TRP A 74 -16.25 2.28 18.43
CA TRP A 74 -17.16 3.39 18.17
C TRP A 74 -18.15 3.55 19.32
#